data_AF-A0A162HRV0-F1
#
_entry.id   AF-A0A162HRV0-F1
#
_cell.length_a   1.000
_cell.length_b   1.000
_cell.length_c   1.000
_cell.angle_alpha   90.00
_cell.angle_beta   90.00
_cell.angle_gamma   90.00
#
_symmetry.space_group_name_H-M   'P 1'
#
loop_
_entity.id
_entity.type
_entity.pdbx_description
1 polymer ?
#
loop_
_entity_poly.entity_id
_entity_poly.type
_entity_poly.pdbx_seq_one_letter_code
_entity_poly.pdbx_strand_id
1 'polypeptide(L)'
;MTEEHLRVIIVVYTSALLPLVIVPLLHWRKKIPSWSLRVYIVSFLFCALGWELWFTFGLLDGDPVNVRRATTLNEWIPEHINWAMNSLADAGSIALVALWLAWSLTGKNSDIFRHWHWPAFAIMMAYCLGQNIIVEMYLYHDQLAIGKRLSWAPLAPTGPWYNPTLFEFRGRTITLQGQVPWLLMTPILYWLTILLANSQQKMPQNPESGNSDETLKPSLARETV
;
A
#
# COMPACT_ATOMS: atom_id res chain seq x y z
N MET A 1 -3.40 21.94 -22.33
CA MET A 1 -3.27 21.35 -20.97
C MET A 1 -3.92 22.29 -19.97
N THR A 2 -4.81 21.81 -19.12
CA THR A 2 -5.50 22.62 -18.09
C THR A 2 -4.78 22.49 -16.74
N GLU A 3 -5.07 23.38 -15.80
CA GLU A 3 -4.55 23.31 -14.42
C GLU A 3 -4.95 22.00 -13.72
N GLU A 4 -6.16 21.50 -14.00
CA GLU A 4 -6.66 20.22 -13.48
C GLU A 4 -5.83 19.04 -14.00
N HIS A 5 -5.52 19.02 -15.30
CA HIS A 5 -4.66 17.98 -15.88
C HIS A 5 -3.26 18.01 -15.26
N LEU A 6 -2.69 19.21 -15.09
CA LEU A 6 -1.36 19.36 -14.48
C LEU A 6 -1.35 18.88 -13.02
N ARG A 7 -2.38 19.23 -12.23
CA ARG A 7 -2.55 18.74 -10.85
C ARG A 7 -2.56 17.22 -10.81
N VAL A 8 -3.39 16.58 -11.64
CA VAL A 8 -3.48 15.11 -11.70
C VAL A 8 -2.12 14.49 -12.01
N ILE A 9 -1.41 15.01 -13.01
CA ILE A 9 -0.08 14.53 -13.40
C ILE A 9 0.90 14.63 -12.23
N ILE A 10 1.01 15.81 -11.62
CA ILE A 10 1.94 16.04 -10.50
C ILE A 10 1.61 15.12 -9.33
N VAL A 11 0.34 15.04 -8.93
CA VAL A 11 -0.06 14.20 -7.79
C VAL A 11 0.30 12.75 -8.05
N VAL A 12 -0.13 12.16 -9.17
CA VAL A 12 0.14 10.74 -9.48
C VAL A 12 1.63 10.42 -9.48
N TYR A 13 2.45 11.23 -10.16
CA TYR A 13 3.89 10.99 -10.21
C TYR A 13 4.57 11.20 -8.86
N THR A 14 4.24 12.27 -8.14
CA THR A 14 4.87 12.53 -6.84
C THR A 14 4.48 11.50 -5.80
N SER A 15 3.20 11.10 -5.74
CA SER A 15 2.71 10.08 -4.81
C SER A 15 3.27 8.69 -5.09
N ALA A 16 3.62 8.39 -6.35
CA ALA A 16 4.23 7.12 -6.73
C ALA A 16 5.76 7.12 -6.53
N LEU A 17 6.45 8.14 -7.04
CA LEU A 17 7.91 8.16 -7.10
C LEU A 17 8.57 8.52 -5.77
N LEU A 18 7.96 9.38 -4.94
CA LEU A 18 8.54 9.73 -3.65
C LEU A 18 8.65 8.51 -2.73
N PRO A 19 7.59 7.70 -2.48
CA PRO A 19 7.74 6.49 -1.69
C PRO A 19 8.70 5.47 -2.31
N LEU A 20 8.72 5.35 -3.64
CA LEU A 20 9.62 4.45 -4.36
C LEU A 20 11.10 4.74 -4.07
N VAL A 21 11.47 6.01 -3.83
CA VAL A 21 12.83 6.40 -3.44
C VAL A 21 13.03 6.41 -1.92
N ILE A 22 12.08 6.99 -1.19
CA ILE A 22 12.21 7.21 0.26
C ILE A 22 12.20 5.89 1.03
N VAL A 23 11.31 4.95 0.69
CA VAL A 23 11.15 3.70 1.44
C VAL A 23 12.43 2.84 1.39
N PRO A 24 13.03 2.55 0.22
CA PRO A 24 14.31 1.84 0.17
C PRO A 24 15.44 2.60 0.86
N LEU A 25 15.50 3.93 0.73
CA LEU A 25 16.54 4.75 1.38
C LEU A 25 16.45 4.67 2.91
N LEU A 26 15.25 4.81 3.46
CA LEU A 26 15.02 4.69 4.91
C LEU A 26 15.26 3.26 5.42
N HIS A 27 14.93 2.26 4.60
CA HIS A 27 15.21 0.86 4.91
C HIS A 27 16.71 0.60 4.97
N TRP A 28 17.47 1.04 3.97
CA TRP A 28 18.92 0.90 3.92
C TRP A 28 19.61 1.62 5.10
N ARG A 29 19.10 2.78 5.49
CA ARG A 29 19.56 3.52 6.68
C ARG A 29 19.04 2.98 8.01
N LYS A 30 18.29 1.86 8.01
CA LYS A 30 17.69 1.23 9.21
C LYS A 30 16.83 2.19 10.03
N LYS A 31 16.16 3.15 9.38
CA LYS A 31 15.29 4.16 10.02
C LYS A 31 13.82 3.73 10.10
N ILE A 32 13.45 2.69 9.36
CA ILE A 32 12.13 2.05 9.41
C ILE A 32 12.30 0.56 9.70
N PRO A 33 11.28 -0.10 10.29
CA PRO A 33 11.32 -1.54 10.51
C PRO A 33 11.55 -2.31 9.21
N SER A 34 12.32 -3.40 9.27
CA SER A 34 12.67 -4.21 8.09
C SER A 34 11.44 -4.76 7.34
N TRP A 35 10.36 -5.05 8.07
CA TRP A 35 9.10 -5.52 7.50
C TRP A 35 8.38 -4.45 6.68
N SER A 36 8.66 -3.16 6.87
CA SER A 36 7.97 -2.05 6.17
C SER A 36 8.19 -2.10 4.66
N LEU A 37 9.41 -2.44 4.21
CA LEU A 37 9.71 -2.61 2.78
C LEU A 37 8.92 -3.77 2.18
N ARG A 38 8.78 -4.87 2.93
CA ARG A 38 7.97 -6.02 2.48
C ARG A 38 6.48 -5.69 2.45
N VAL A 39 5.97 -4.93 3.43
CA VAL A 39 4.59 -4.43 3.42
C VAL A 39 4.37 -3.52 2.21
N TYR A 40 5.31 -2.63 1.87
CA TYR A 40 5.23 -1.79 0.68
C TYR A 40 5.12 -2.61 -0.61
N ILE A 41 6.02 -3.59 -0.81
CA ILE A 41 6.02 -4.46 -1.99
C ILE A 41 4.73 -5.27 -2.08
N VAL A 42 4.29 -5.88 -0.97
CA VAL A 42 3.06 -6.68 -0.95
C VAL A 42 1.84 -5.79 -1.20
N SER A 43 1.78 -4.60 -0.59
CA SER A 43 0.67 -3.65 -0.81
C SER A 43 0.58 -3.23 -2.27
N PHE A 44 1.72 -2.97 -2.93
CA PHE A 44 1.75 -2.70 -4.37
C PHE A 44 1.11 -3.82 -5.19
N LEU A 45 1.43 -5.08 -4.87
CA LEU A 45 0.83 -6.23 -5.56
C LEU A 45 -0.68 -6.33 -5.30
N PHE A 46 -1.13 -6.08 -4.07
CA PHE A 46 -2.56 -6.08 -3.74
C PHE A 46 -3.33 -4.95 -4.41
N CYS A 47 -2.77 -3.74 -4.53
CA CYS A 47 -3.41 -2.64 -5.25
C CYS A 47 -3.45 -2.94 -6.76
N ALA A 48 -2.34 -3.40 -7.33
CA ALA A 48 -2.22 -3.76 -8.74
C ALA A 48 -3.22 -4.86 -9.15
N LEU A 49 -3.20 -5.99 -8.45
CA LEU A 49 -4.03 -7.15 -8.76
C LEU A 49 -5.47 -6.99 -8.25
N GLY A 50 -5.66 -6.21 -7.18
CA GLY A 50 -6.94 -6.04 -6.53
C GLY A 50 -7.88 -5.09 -7.26
N TRP A 51 -7.36 -4.01 -7.88
CA TRP A 51 -8.19 -3.09 -8.67
C TRP A 51 -7.46 -2.33 -9.77
N GLU A 52 -6.19 -1.93 -9.61
CA GLU A 52 -5.58 -0.98 -10.56
C GLU A 52 -5.43 -1.53 -11.98
N LEU A 53 -5.07 -2.80 -12.15
CA LEU A 53 -5.03 -3.43 -13.48
C LEU A 53 -6.42 -3.49 -14.11
N TRP A 54 -7.43 -3.87 -13.32
CA TRP A 54 -8.81 -4.02 -13.78
C TRP A 54 -9.39 -2.68 -14.19
N PHE A 55 -9.24 -1.65 -13.35
CA PHE A 55 -9.70 -0.31 -13.62
C PHE A 55 -8.93 0.34 -14.78
N THR A 56 -7.62 0.11 -14.88
CA THR A 56 -6.80 0.67 -15.95
C THR A 56 -7.18 0.10 -17.30
N PHE A 57 -7.32 -1.22 -17.43
CA PHE A 57 -7.55 -1.87 -18.73
C PHE A 57 -9.03 -2.17 -19.03
N GLY A 58 -9.96 -1.92 -18.11
CA GLY A 58 -11.36 -2.22 -18.33
C GLY A 58 -11.65 -3.73 -18.47
N LEU A 59 -10.94 -4.58 -17.71
CA LEU A 59 -10.86 -6.02 -17.99
C LEU A 59 -12.19 -6.78 -17.90
N LEU A 60 -13.16 -6.30 -17.11
CA LEU A 60 -14.47 -6.94 -16.98
C LEU A 60 -15.58 -5.89 -16.80
N ASP A 61 -16.42 -5.75 -17.81
CA ASP A 61 -17.60 -4.85 -17.85
C ASP A 61 -17.29 -3.37 -17.53
N GLY A 62 -16.05 -2.93 -17.76
CA GLY A 62 -15.63 -1.55 -17.58
C GLY A 62 -14.97 -0.95 -18.82
N ASP A 63 -14.84 0.38 -18.82
CA ASP A 63 -14.13 1.11 -19.85
C ASP A 63 -12.63 1.25 -19.47
N PRO A 64 -11.68 1.02 -20.41
CA PRO A 64 -10.26 1.26 -20.15
C PRO A 64 -9.99 2.75 -19.86
N VAL A 65 -8.97 3.03 -19.06
CA VAL A 65 -8.66 4.40 -18.60
C VAL A 65 -8.42 5.36 -19.77
N ASN A 66 -7.94 4.84 -20.89
CA ASN A 66 -7.66 5.64 -22.08
C ASN A 66 -8.91 6.25 -22.72
N VAL A 67 -10.07 5.62 -22.61
CA VAL A 67 -11.35 6.18 -23.09
C VAL A 67 -12.11 6.92 -22.01
N ARG A 68 -11.70 6.80 -20.74
CA ARG A 68 -12.34 7.47 -19.60
C ARG A 68 -11.84 8.89 -19.39
N ARG A 69 -10.61 9.23 -19.79
CA ARG A 69 -10.01 10.55 -19.52
C ARG A 69 -9.64 11.31 -20.79
N ALA A 70 -9.32 12.60 -20.63
CA ALA A 70 -8.88 13.47 -21.72
C ALA A 70 -7.58 12.99 -22.39
N THR A 71 -7.44 13.27 -23.69
CA THR A 71 -6.27 12.88 -24.50
C THR A 71 -4.94 13.33 -23.89
N THR A 72 -4.87 14.55 -23.35
CA THR A 72 -3.65 15.05 -22.69
C THR A 72 -3.23 14.17 -21.51
N LEU A 73 -4.16 13.65 -20.70
CA LEU A 73 -3.80 12.75 -19.60
C LEU A 73 -3.31 11.38 -20.12
N ASN A 74 -3.79 10.93 -21.28
CA ASN A 74 -3.28 9.73 -21.94
C ASN A 74 -1.85 9.88 -22.46
N GLU A 75 -1.50 11.06 -22.95
CA GLU A 75 -0.14 11.36 -23.42
C GLU A 75 0.86 11.37 -22.25
N TRP A 76 0.46 11.96 -21.12
CA TRP A 76 1.36 12.14 -19.97
C TRP A 76 1.40 10.96 -19.00
N ILE A 77 0.30 10.23 -18.82
CA ILE A 77 0.26 9.03 -17.98
C ILE A 77 -0.32 7.89 -18.82
N PRO A 78 0.40 7.33 -19.80
CA PRO A 78 -0.12 6.27 -20.66
C PRO A 78 -0.74 5.11 -19.89
N GLU A 79 -1.75 4.47 -20.46
CA GLU A 79 -2.47 3.33 -19.85
C GLU A 79 -1.52 2.24 -19.31
N HIS A 80 -0.49 1.88 -20.07
CA HIS A 80 0.51 0.87 -19.69
C HIS A 80 1.40 1.29 -18.50
N ILE A 81 1.41 2.58 -18.12
CA ILE A 81 2.12 3.13 -16.96
C ILE A 81 1.14 3.41 -15.80
N ASN A 82 -0.11 3.77 -16.12
CA ASN A 82 -1.11 4.22 -15.16
C ASN A 82 -1.32 3.24 -14.00
N TRP A 83 -1.54 1.95 -14.31
CA TRP A 83 -1.76 0.92 -13.29
C TRP A 83 -0.58 0.86 -12.29
N ALA A 84 0.65 0.99 -12.78
CA ALA A 84 1.84 0.89 -11.96
C ALA A 84 1.99 2.14 -11.07
N MET A 85 1.79 3.33 -11.63
CA MET A 85 1.90 4.58 -10.88
C MET A 85 0.85 4.67 -9.77
N ASN A 86 -0.41 4.39 -10.06
CA ASN A 86 -1.45 4.39 -9.04
C ASN A 86 -1.21 3.29 -7.99
N SER A 87 -0.81 2.08 -8.39
CA SER A 87 -0.49 1.01 -7.43
C SER A 87 0.66 1.39 -6.49
N LEU A 88 1.68 2.08 -7.00
CA LEU A 88 2.80 2.58 -6.19
C LEU A 88 2.35 3.72 -5.26
N ALA A 89 1.49 4.61 -5.74
CA ALA A 89 0.90 5.67 -4.93
C ALA A 89 0.05 5.09 -3.79
N ASP A 90 -0.80 4.11 -4.07
CA ASP A 90 -1.63 3.42 -3.09
C ASP A 90 -0.77 2.69 -2.05
N ALA A 91 0.24 1.95 -2.49
CA ALA A 91 1.13 1.22 -1.59
C ALA A 91 1.98 2.15 -0.72
N GLY A 92 2.46 3.26 -1.26
CA GLY A 92 3.38 4.15 -0.58
C GLY A 92 2.67 5.25 0.18
N SER A 93 1.99 6.13 -0.55
CA SER A 93 1.38 7.35 -0.03
C SER A 93 0.09 7.08 0.75
N ILE A 94 -0.60 5.97 0.51
CA ILE A 94 -1.81 5.62 1.26
C ILE A 94 -1.49 4.57 2.31
N ALA A 95 -1.06 3.37 1.93
CA ALA A 95 -0.90 2.27 2.87
C ALA A 95 0.16 2.54 3.96
N LEU A 96 1.36 3.04 3.61
CA LEU A 96 2.37 3.34 4.63
C LEU A 96 2.01 4.56 5.47
N VAL A 97 1.33 5.56 4.92
CA VAL A 97 0.85 6.71 5.70
C VAL A 97 -0.24 6.28 6.67
N ALA A 98 -1.14 5.38 6.28
CA ALA A 98 -2.15 4.81 7.18
C ALA A 98 -1.48 4.12 8.39
N LEU A 99 -0.45 3.31 8.14
CA LEU A 99 0.32 2.65 9.20
C LEU A 99 1.06 3.68 10.07
N TRP A 100 1.69 4.69 9.46
CA TRP A 100 2.39 5.74 10.19
C TRP A 100 1.45 6.58 11.06
N LEU A 101 0.25 6.90 10.58
CA LEU A 101 -0.79 7.60 11.33
C LEU A 101 -1.30 6.74 12.49
N ALA A 102 -1.57 5.46 12.24
CA ALA A 102 -1.98 4.52 13.28
C ALA A 102 -0.93 4.45 14.40
N TRP A 103 0.34 4.33 14.05
CA TRP A 103 1.45 4.36 15.01
C TRP A 103 1.55 5.69 15.74
N SER A 104 1.51 6.81 15.03
CA SER A 104 1.69 8.13 15.63
C SER A 104 0.55 8.50 16.58
N LEU A 105 -0.69 8.22 16.20
CA LEU A 105 -1.89 8.57 16.96
C LEU A 105 -2.22 7.58 18.09
N THR A 106 -1.60 6.41 18.12
CA THR A 106 -1.68 5.45 19.25
C THR A 106 -0.47 5.57 20.21
N GLY A 107 0.17 6.75 20.24
CA GLY A 107 1.26 7.02 21.18
C GLY A 107 2.58 6.35 20.79
N LYS A 108 2.80 6.08 19.50
CA LYS A 108 4.00 5.41 18.96
C LYS A 108 4.19 3.98 19.49
N ASN A 109 3.11 3.34 19.92
CA ASN A 109 3.15 1.94 20.36
C ASN A 109 3.41 1.02 19.16
N SER A 110 4.51 0.28 19.18
CA SER A 110 4.86 -0.67 18.10
C SER A 110 4.14 -2.01 18.20
N ASP A 111 3.53 -2.32 19.35
CA ASP A 111 2.77 -3.56 19.56
C ASP A 111 1.48 -3.60 18.74
N ILE A 112 0.98 -2.45 18.28
CA ILE A 112 -0.16 -2.38 17.36
C ILE A 112 0.11 -3.14 16.04
N PHE A 113 1.37 -3.37 15.68
CA PHE A 113 1.75 -4.15 14.49
C PHE A 113 2.05 -5.62 14.82
N ARG A 114 1.77 -6.07 16.05
CA ARG A 114 2.03 -7.45 16.51
C ARG A 114 0.76 -8.25 16.73
N HIS A 115 -0.31 -7.57 17.08
CA HIS A 115 -1.65 -8.15 17.22
C HIS A 115 -2.68 -7.14 16.74
N TRP A 116 -3.89 -7.61 16.50
CA TRP A 116 -4.99 -6.73 16.12
C TRP A 116 -5.25 -5.71 17.24
N HIS A 117 -5.30 -4.43 16.87
CA HIS A 117 -5.58 -3.33 17.78
C HIS A 117 -6.67 -2.44 17.16
N TRP A 118 -7.87 -2.48 17.74
CA TRP A 118 -9.06 -1.82 17.20
C TRP A 118 -8.91 -0.32 16.98
N PRO A 119 -8.32 0.47 17.91
CA PRO A 119 -8.08 1.89 17.65
C PRO A 119 -7.16 2.14 16.47
N ALA A 120 -6.10 1.34 16.30
CA ALA A 120 -5.17 1.47 15.17
C ALA A 120 -5.89 1.17 13.85
N PHE A 121 -6.68 0.09 13.82
CA PHE A 121 -7.52 -0.24 12.68
C PHE A 121 -8.52 0.86 12.34
N ALA A 122 -9.20 1.45 13.34
CA ALA A 122 -10.17 2.52 13.13
C ALA A 122 -9.50 3.78 12.53
N ILE A 123 -8.30 4.14 12.99
CA ILE A 123 -7.50 5.24 12.41
C ILE A 123 -7.16 4.94 10.94
N MET A 124 -6.68 3.73 10.65
CA MET A 124 -6.36 3.33 9.28
C MET A 124 -7.60 3.37 8.38
N MET A 125 -8.74 2.87 8.86
CA MET A 125 -10.00 2.87 8.10
C MET A 125 -10.49 4.29 7.82
N ALA A 126 -10.49 5.15 8.83
CA ALA A 126 -10.87 6.55 8.67
C ALA A 126 -9.96 7.26 7.65
N TYR A 127 -8.65 7.02 7.72
CA TYR A 127 -7.70 7.59 6.76
C TYR A 127 -7.91 7.04 5.35
N CYS A 128 -7.93 5.72 5.16
CA CYS A 128 -8.03 5.08 3.84
C CYS A 128 -9.33 5.44 3.11
N LEU A 129 -10.48 5.48 3.81
CA LEU A 129 -11.74 5.92 3.22
C LEU A 129 -11.77 7.43 3.00
N GLY A 130 -11.31 8.21 4.00
CA GLY A 130 -11.30 9.67 3.93
C GLY A 130 -10.42 10.21 2.81
N GLN A 131 -9.20 9.68 2.65
CA GLN A 131 -8.33 10.05 1.53
C GLN A 131 -8.95 9.66 0.19
N ASN A 132 -9.61 8.51 0.11
CA ASN A 132 -10.15 8.01 -1.16
C ASN A 132 -11.34 8.86 -1.62
N ILE A 133 -12.13 9.42 -0.70
CA ILE A 133 -13.12 10.46 -1.01
C ILE A 133 -12.44 11.68 -1.65
N ILE A 134 -11.29 12.13 -1.13
CA ILE A 134 -10.55 13.26 -1.70
C ILE A 134 -10.01 12.90 -3.10
N VAL A 135 -9.46 11.70 -3.28
CA VAL A 135 -8.98 11.22 -4.59
C VAL A 135 -10.13 11.14 -5.60
N GLU A 136 -11.27 10.57 -5.22
CA GLU A 136 -12.42 10.46 -6.12
C GLU A 136 -12.98 11.85 -6.48
N MET A 137 -13.06 12.76 -5.51
CA MET A 137 -13.49 14.13 -5.76
C MET A 137 -12.54 14.91 -6.65
N TYR A 138 -11.22 14.87 -6.41
CA TYR A 138 -10.28 15.83 -7.02
C TYR A 138 -9.34 15.25 -8.08
N LEU A 139 -9.26 13.92 -8.17
CA LEU A 139 -8.43 13.20 -9.12
C LEU A 139 -9.30 12.45 -10.12
N TYR A 140 -10.23 11.60 -9.65
CA TYR A 140 -11.01 10.76 -10.56
C TYR A 140 -12.17 11.48 -11.23
N HIS A 141 -12.80 12.46 -10.60
CA HIS A 141 -13.80 13.27 -11.28
C HIS A 141 -13.26 13.87 -12.59
N ASP A 142 -12.02 14.36 -12.56
CA ASP A 142 -11.36 14.96 -13.72
C ASP A 142 -10.82 13.89 -14.71
N GLN A 143 -10.86 12.61 -14.33
CA GLN A 143 -10.47 11.46 -15.16
C GLN A 143 -11.65 10.62 -15.66
N LEU A 144 -12.88 10.89 -15.22
CA LEU A 144 -14.06 10.12 -15.57
C LEU A 144 -14.95 10.92 -16.51
N ALA A 145 -14.93 10.55 -17.78
CA ALA A 145 -15.88 11.05 -18.76
C ALA A 145 -17.30 10.59 -18.39
N ILE A 146 -18.26 11.48 -18.59
CA ILE A 146 -19.67 11.25 -18.28
C ILE A 146 -20.15 9.97 -18.95
N GLY A 147 -20.75 9.06 -18.17
CA GLY A 147 -21.33 7.81 -18.66
C GLY A 147 -20.35 6.65 -18.82
N LYS A 148 -19.07 6.83 -18.44
CA LYS A 148 -18.07 5.75 -18.47
C LYS A 148 -18.00 4.98 -17.15
N ARG A 149 -17.74 3.67 -17.24
CA ARG A 149 -17.84 2.74 -16.11
C ARG A 149 -16.48 2.23 -15.66
N LEU A 150 -16.29 2.09 -14.34
CA LEU A 150 -15.15 1.36 -13.78
C LEU A 150 -15.40 -0.14 -13.92
N SER A 151 -14.33 -0.88 -14.25
CA SER A 151 -14.36 -2.35 -14.33
C SER A 151 -14.71 -2.99 -13.00
N TRP A 152 -15.26 -4.20 -13.05
CA TRP A 152 -15.21 -5.10 -11.90
C TRP A 152 -13.75 -5.39 -11.54
N ALA A 153 -13.49 -5.61 -10.25
CA ALA A 153 -12.20 -6.05 -9.76
C ALA A 153 -12.34 -6.92 -8.48
N PRO A 154 -11.32 -7.72 -8.11
CA PRO A 154 -11.35 -8.55 -6.91
C PRO A 154 -11.66 -7.79 -5.61
N LEU A 155 -11.14 -6.57 -5.46
CA LEU A 155 -11.42 -5.70 -4.32
C LEU A 155 -12.50 -4.64 -4.62
N ALA A 156 -13.18 -4.73 -5.75
CA ALA A 156 -14.41 -4.01 -6.07
C ALA A 156 -15.49 -5.00 -6.57
N PRO A 157 -15.88 -6.00 -5.76
CA PRO A 157 -16.62 -7.17 -6.22
C PRO A 157 -18.06 -6.86 -6.68
N THR A 158 -18.64 -5.74 -6.24
CA THR A 158 -19.96 -5.29 -6.72
C THR A 158 -19.91 -4.88 -8.19
N GLY A 159 -18.71 -4.53 -8.68
CA GLY A 159 -18.47 -4.07 -10.04
C GLY A 159 -19.35 -2.88 -10.43
N PRO A 160 -19.47 -2.63 -11.74
CA PRO A 160 -20.37 -1.60 -12.26
C PRO A 160 -21.86 -1.98 -12.17
N TRP A 161 -22.21 -3.21 -11.79
CA TRP A 161 -23.60 -3.68 -11.70
C TRP A 161 -24.33 -3.15 -10.46
N TYR A 162 -23.64 -3.05 -9.33
CA TYR A 162 -24.17 -2.43 -8.11
C TYR A 162 -23.24 -1.33 -7.62
N ASN A 163 -23.45 -0.13 -8.15
CA ASN A 163 -22.65 1.05 -7.84
C ASN A 163 -23.53 2.28 -7.50
N PRO A 164 -24.23 2.28 -6.35
CA PRO A 164 -25.01 3.45 -5.94
C PRO A 164 -24.10 4.64 -5.65
N THR A 165 -24.61 5.85 -5.90
CA THR A 165 -24.01 7.08 -5.40
C THR A 165 -24.21 7.14 -3.89
N LEU A 166 -23.13 7.25 -3.13
CA LEU A 166 -23.15 7.37 -1.68
C LEU A 166 -23.49 8.80 -1.26
N PHE A 167 -22.87 9.79 -1.92
CA PHE A 167 -23.19 11.20 -1.76
C PHE A 167 -22.67 12.03 -2.94
N GLU A 168 -23.18 13.24 -3.07
CA GLU A 168 -22.80 14.18 -4.12
C GLU A 168 -22.42 15.53 -3.49
N PHE A 169 -21.35 16.14 -3.98
CA PHE A 169 -20.93 17.47 -3.56
C PHE A 169 -20.48 18.29 -4.77
N ARG A 170 -21.15 19.43 -5.01
CA ARG A 170 -20.85 20.36 -6.13
C ARG A 170 -20.77 19.66 -7.50
N GLY A 171 -21.69 18.73 -7.79
CA GLY A 171 -21.72 17.97 -9.04
C GLY A 171 -20.68 16.84 -9.13
N ARG A 172 -19.94 16.56 -8.04
CA ARG A 172 -19.00 15.44 -7.95
C ARG A 172 -19.62 14.32 -7.11
N THR A 173 -19.75 13.15 -7.71
CA THR A 173 -20.36 11.96 -7.08
C THR A 173 -19.30 11.08 -6.44
N ILE A 174 -19.58 10.61 -5.24
CA ILE A 174 -18.84 9.52 -4.60
C ILE A 174 -19.65 8.25 -4.71
N THR A 175 -19.03 7.19 -5.20
CA THR A 175 -19.72 5.95 -5.55
C THR A 175 -19.28 4.79 -4.66
N LEU A 176 -20.15 3.79 -4.47
CA LEU A 176 -19.82 2.62 -3.66
C LEU A 176 -18.59 1.89 -4.22
N GLN A 177 -18.55 1.65 -5.53
CA GLN A 177 -17.46 0.98 -6.22
C GLN A 177 -16.12 1.73 -6.05
N GLY A 178 -16.15 3.06 -5.95
CA GLY A 178 -14.96 3.86 -5.65
C GLY A 178 -14.39 3.58 -4.26
N GLN A 179 -15.25 3.31 -3.27
CA GLN A 179 -14.86 3.16 -1.86
C GLN A 179 -14.57 1.72 -1.43
N VAL A 180 -15.22 0.73 -2.07
CA VAL A 180 -15.09 -0.69 -1.70
C VAL A 180 -13.64 -1.22 -1.73
N PRO A 181 -12.76 -0.82 -2.68
CA PRO A 181 -11.34 -1.19 -2.65
C PRO A 181 -10.68 -0.91 -1.31
N TRP A 182 -10.84 0.30 -0.77
CA TRP A 182 -10.24 0.68 0.50
C TRP A 182 -10.97 0.12 1.72
N LEU A 183 -12.28 -0.11 1.62
CA LEU A 183 -13.05 -0.80 2.66
C LEU A 183 -12.52 -2.24 2.87
N LEU A 184 -12.19 -2.95 1.79
CA LEU A 184 -11.66 -4.31 1.85
C LEU A 184 -10.14 -4.35 2.04
N MET A 185 -9.40 -3.46 1.39
CA MET A 185 -7.94 -3.40 1.47
C MET A 185 -7.46 -3.03 2.87
N THR A 186 -8.14 -2.15 3.60
CA THR A 186 -7.68 -1.72 4.93
C THR A 186 -7.51 -2.87 5.93
N PRO A 187 -8.50 -3.75 6.17
CA PRO A 187 -8.32 -4.89 7.07
C PRO A 187 -7.27 -5.88 6.54
N ILE A 188 -7.19 -6.08 5.23
CA ILE A 188 -6.15 -6.92 4.59
C ILE A 188 -4.76 -6.36 4.87
N LEU A 189 -4.54 -5.08 4.62
CA LEU A 189 -3.29 -4.35 4.87
C LEU A 189 -2.85 -4.49 6.33
N TYR A 190 -3.78 -4.28 7.26
CA TYR A 190 -3.44 -4.33 8.68
C TYR A 190 -3.07 -5.75 9.12
N TRP A 191 -3.84 -6.75 8.69
CA TRP A 191 -3.56 -8.16 8.94
C TRP A 191 -2.21 -8.60 8.33
N LEU A 192 -1.94 -8.26 7.06
CA LEU A 192 -0.67 -8.54 6.39
C LEU A 192 0.50 -7.90 7.11
N THR A 193 0.33 -6.67 7.60
CA THR A 193 1.37 -5.99 8.38
C THR A 193 1.71 -6.76 9.64
N ILE A 194 0.69 -7.23 10.38
CA ILE A 194 0.89 -8.05 11.58
C ILE A 194 1.63 -9.35 11.26
N LEU A 195 1.22 -10.05 10.20
CA LEU A 195 1.89 -11.28 9.77
C LEU A 195 3.36 -11.06 9.41
N LEU A 196 3.63 -10.03 8.59
CA LEU A 196 4.98 -9.72 8.13
C LEU A 196 5.87 -9.24 9.26
N ALA A 197 5.33 -8.45 10.20
CA ALA A 197 6.05 -8.04 11.39
C ALA A 197 6.45 -9.26 12.22
N ASN A 198 5.50 -10.17 12.51
CA ASN A 198 5.74 -11.35 13.36
C ASN A 198 6.68 -12.38 12.70
N SER A 199 6.68 -12.48 11.37
CA SER A 199 7.62 -13.35 10.63
C SER A 199 9.10 -13.03 10.89
N GLN A 200 9.43 -11.77 11.22
CA GLN A 200 10.83 -11.35 11.45
C GLN A 200 11.38 -11.78 12.79
N GLN A 201 10.53 -12.03 13.80
CA GLN A 201 10.99 -12.47 15.12
C GLN A 201 11.35 -13.96 15.14
N LYS A 202 10.79 -14.75 14.23
CA LYS A 202 11.00 -16.20 14.19
C LYS A 202 12.30 -16.64 13.51
N MET A 203 13.13 -15.73 13.00
CA MET A 203 14.47 -16.10 12.52
C MET A 203 15.37 -16.35 13.74
N PRO A 204 15.85 -17.60 13.97
CA PRO A 204 16.74 -17.87 15.07
C PRO A 204 18.03 -17.06 14.92
N GLN A 205 18.46 -16.40 16.00
CA GLN A 205 19.85 -15.98 16.11
C GLN A 205 20.70 -17.25 16.09
N ASN A 206 21.60 -17.36 15.11
CA ASN A 206 22.51 -18.48 14.98
C ASN A 206 23.36 -18.58 16.27
N PRO A 207 23.32 -19.67 17.05
CA PRO A 207 24.19 -19.84 18.20
C PRO A 207 25.55 -20.37 17.71
N GLU A 208 26.33 -19.53 17.05
CA GLU A 208 27.73 -19.84 16.73
C GLU A 208 28.65 -18.78 17.35
N SER A 209 28.87 -18.93 18.65
CA SER A 209 30.13 -18.58 19.32
C SER A 209 30.29 -19.47 20.56
N GLY A 210 30.29 -20.78 20.33
CA GLY A 210 30.66 -21.79 21.31
C GLY A 210 32.19 -21.95 21.32
N ASN A 211 32.83 -21.13 22.14
CA ASN A 211 34.08 -21.36 22.86
C ASN A 211 34.90 -22.60 22.45
N SER A 212 35.95 -22.42 21.64
CA SER A 212 37.02 -23.40 21.45
C SER A 212 38.32 -22.86 22.07
N ASP A 213 38.41 -22.93 23.39
CA ASP A 213 39.67 -22.79 24.13
C ASP A 213 39.69 -23.86 25.23
N GLU A 214 39.92 -25.11 24.80
CA GLU A 214 40.34 -26.19 25.69
C GLU A 214 41.88 -26.24 25.63
N THR A 215 42.50 -25.45 26.48
CA THR A 215 43.94 -25.37 26.66
C THR A 215 44.55 -26.70 27.11
N LEU A 216 45.49 -27.18 26.29
CA LEU A 216 46.58 -28.10 26.52
C LEU A 216 46.74 -28.71 27.94
N LYS A 217 46.63 -30.05 28.01
CA LYS A 217 47.30 -30.88 29.02
C LYS A 217 48.79 -31.03 28.69
N PRO A 218 49.71 -30.94 29.68
CA PRO A 218 51.05 -31.49 29.53
C PRO A 218 51.22 -32.87 30.20
N SER A 219 51.92 -33.72 29.45
CA SER A 219 52.68 -34.94 29.69
C SER A 219 52.74 -35.62 31.09
N LEU A 220 52.46 -36.92 31.03
CA LEU A 220 53.17 -38.10 31.58
C LEU A 220 54.50 -37.93 32.35
N ALA A 221 54.72 -38.93 33.24
CA ALA A 221 55.94 -39.38 33.95
C ALA A 221 56.05 -38.84 35.39
N ARG A 222 56.39 -39.57 36.46
CA ARG A 222 57.04 -40.88 36.69
C ARG A 222 56.81 -41.25 38.17
N GLU A 223 56.49 -42.51 38.46
CA GLU A 223 57.31 -43.47 39.25
C GLU A 223 57.30 -43.34 40.80
N THR A 224 56.92 -44.47 41.41
CA THR A 224 57.51 -45.14 42.60
C THR A 224 57.18 -44.70 44.03
N VAL A 225 56.72 -45.73 44.77
CA VAL A 225 56.61 -46.02 46.21
C VAL A 225 55.43 -45.43 46.98
#